data_AF-A0A3D2E347-F1
#
_entry.id   AF-A0A3D2E347-F1
#
_cell.length_a   1.000
_cell.length_b   1.000
_cell.length_c   1.000
_cell.angle_alpha   90.00
_cell.angle_beta   90.00
_cell.angle_gamma   90.00
#
_symmetry.space_group_name_H-M   'P 1'
#
loop_
_entity.id
_entity.type
_entity.pdbx_description
1 polymer ?
#
loop_
_entity_poly.entity_id
_entity_poly.type
_entity_poly.pdbx_seq_one_letter_code
_entity_poly.pdbx_strand_id
1 'polypeptide(L)'
;FEDYRGGGHFSGRVTAGIVAAGAILKGALKNVGVAIGTHILECDNVRDDEFNDIQNEVLTLDCAKFPVLNEESGKEMVARIDWAKASLDSVGGITQTAIVGVPSGVGEPMFDSVEGVLSHALFAIGGIKGIEFGKGFKMSRMHGSTANDSF
;
A
#
# COMPACT_ATOMS: atom_id res chain seq x y z
N PHE A 1 10.40 27.26 -14.97
CA PHE A 1 11.38 27.98 -14.13
C PHE A 1 11.75 27.00 -13.02
N GLU A 2 12.92 26.37 -13.09
CA GLU A 2 13.34 25.35 -12.12
C GLU A 2 14.59 25.84 -11.38
N ASP A 3 14.53 25.83 -10.05
CA ASP A 3 15.67 26.12 -9.18
C ASP A 3 16.49 24.83 -8.98
N TYR A 4 17.70 24.81 -9.53
CA TYR A 4 18.59 23.65 -9.62
C TYR A 4 19.38 23.36 -8.32
N ARG A 5 19.18 24.13 -7.25
CA ARG A 5 20.02 24.12 -6.04
C ARG A 5 19.69 23.06 -4.98
N GLY A 6 19.06 21.95 -5.37
CA GLY A 6 19.06 20.70 -4.60
C GLY A 6 18.18 20.64 -3.33
N GLY A 7 17.78 19.42 -2.97
CA GLY A 7 16.96 19.10 -1.79
C GLY A 7 16.01 17.91 -1.95
N GLY A 8 15.98 17.24 -3.12
CA GLY A 8 15.03 16.16 -3.40
C GLY A 8 13.59 16.68 -3.47
N HIS A 9 13.30 17.48 -4.50
CA HIS A 9 12.11 18.34 -4.54
C HIS A 9 10.75 17.61 -4.62
N PHE A 10 10.68 16.29 -4.85
CA PHE A 10 9.53 15.72 -5.58
C PHE A 10 8.68 14.62 -4.94
N SER A 11 8.83 14.30 -3.65
CA SER A 11 7.89 13.34 -3.02
C SER A 11 7.23 13.91 -1.78
N GLY A 12 7.97 14.08 -0.67
CA GLY A 12 7.38 14.43 0.62
C GLY A 12 6.54 15.72 0.63
N ARG A 13 6.94 16.77 -0.12
CA ARG A 13 6.17 18.04 -0.18
C ARG A 13 4.88 17.90 -1.01
N VAL A 14 4.93 17.12 -2.09
CA VAL A 14 3.77 16.88 -2.97
C VAL A 14 2.77 15.96 -2.27
N THR A 15 3.26 14.97 -1.53
CA THR A 15 2.41 14.02 -0.81
C THR A 15 1.90 14.54 0.53
N ALA A 16 2.55 15.52 1.17
CA ALA A 16 2.14 16.05 2.48
C ALA A 16 0.66 16.51 2.52
N GLY A 17 0.21 17.25 1.50
CA GLY A 17 -1.18 17.71 1.42
C GLY A 17 -2.17 16.55 1.26
N ILE A 18 -1.82 15.56 0.45
CA ILE A 18 -2.63 14.36 0.22
C ILE A 18 -2.69 13.50 1.48
N VAL A 19 -1.58 13.34 2.19
CA VAL A 19 -1.50 12.62 3.47
C VAL A 19 -2.35 13.32 4.54
N ALA A 20 -2.29 14.66 4.64
CA ALA A 20 -3.11 15.41 5.59
C ALA A 20 -4.62 15.26 5.30
N ALA A 21 -5.02 15.38 4.04
CA ALA A 21 -6.41 15.12 3.63
C ALA A 21 -6.82 13.67 3.90
N GLY A 22 -5.94 12.72 3.60
CA GLY A 22 -6.12 11.30 3.87
C GLY A 22 -6.32 10.99 5.35
N ALA A 23 -5.59 11.64 6.26
CA ALA A 23 -5.75 11.45 7.71
C ALA A 23 -7.13 11.91 8.20
N ILE A 24 -7.64 13.04 7.68
CA ILE A 24 -8.98 13.55 7.99
C ILE A 24 -10.05 12.57 7.46
N LEU A 25 -9.93 12.17 6.20
CA LEU A 25 -10.87 11.25 5.55
C LEU A 25 -10.86 9.87 6.18
N LYS A 26 -9.69 9.34 6.55
CA LYS A 26 -9.54 8.06 7.26
C LYS A 26 -10.29 8.08 8.60
N GLY A 27 -10.22 9.19 9.33
CA GLY A 27 -11.01 9.38 10.55
C GLY A 27 -12.53 9.38 10.29
N ALA A 28 -12.97 10.06 9.23
CA ALA A 28 -14.39 10.06 8.84
C ALA A 28 -14.89 8.68 8.39
N LEU A 29 -14.08 7.95 7.60
CA LEU A 29 -14.36 6.60 7.14
C LEU A 29 -14.50 5.60 8.29
N LYS A 30 -13.66 5.74 9.32
CA LYS A 30 -13.76 4.92 10.53
C LYS A 30 -15.13 5.05 11.21
N ASN A 31 -15.74 6.23 11.20
CA ASN A 31 -17.06 6.46 11.81
C ASN A 31 -18.21 5.77 11.05
N VAL A 32 -18.01 5.42 9.78
CA VAL A 32 -18.97 4.65 8.98
C VAL A 32 -18.59 3.17 8.85
N GLY A 33 -17.65 2.70 9.69
CA GLY A 33 -17.25 1.29 9.75
C GLY A 33 -16.20 0.87 8.71
N VAL A 34 -15.58 1.82 8.00
CA VAL A 34 -14.50 1.52 7.04
C VAL A 34 -13.14 1.65 7.72
N ALA A 35 -12.31 0.61 7.66
CA ALA A 35 -10.94 0.65 8.16
C ALA A 35 -9.93 0.38 7.02
N ILE A 36 -8.80 1.09 7.07
CA ILE A 36 -7.74 1.05 6.05
C ILE A 36 -6.41 0.80 6.74
N GLY A 37 -5.65 -0.19 6.28
CA GLY A 37 -4.34 -0.55 6.82
C GLY A 37 -3.38 -0.89 5.70
N THR A 38 -2.15 -0.42 5.81
CA THR A 38 -1.08 -0.67 4.83
C THR A 38 0.16 -1.16 5.57
N HIS A 39 0.78 -2.22 5.08
CA HIS A 39 2.07 -2.71 5.55
C HIS A 39 3.04 -2.93 4.38
N ILE A 40 4.32 -3.01 4.67
CA ILE A 40 5.37 -3.37 3.72
C ILE A 40 5.35 -4.88 3.60
N LEU A 41 4.83 -5.39 2.48
CA LEU A 41 4.80 -6.83 2.20
C LEU A 41 6.18 -7.37 1.82
N GLU A 42 6.98 -6.56 1.14
CA GLU A 42 8.32 -6.96 0.72
C GLU A 42 9.27 -5.76 0.64
N CYS A 43 10.51 -5.95 1.09
CA CYS A 43 11.59 -4.99 0.92
C CYS A 43 12.91 -5.73 0.74
N ASP A 44 13.61 -5.49 -0.38
CA ASP A 44 14.87 -6.17 -0.72
C ASP A 44 14.84 -7.71 -0.55
N ASN A 45 13.82 -8.36 -1.11
CA ASN A 45 13.56 -9.81 -1.02
C ASN A 45 13.27 -10.35 0.40
N VAL A 46 13.17 -9.49 1.40
CA VAL A 46 12.64 -9.85 2.73
C VAL A 46 11.14 -9.71 2.66
N ARG A 47 10.41 -10.79 2.95
CA ARG A 47 8.95 -10.82 2.86
C ARG A 47 8.32 -10.81 4.25
N ASP A 48 7.30 -9.99 4.40
CA ASP A 48 6.42 -9.97 5.57
C ASP A 48 5.29 -11.01 5.42
N ASP A 49 4.55 -11.23 6.49
CA ASP A 49 3.36 -12.07 6.44
C ASP A 49 2.27 -11.42 5.57
N GLU A 50 1.50 -12.22 4.83
CA GLU A 50 0.28 -11.74 4.16
C GLU A 50 -0.82 -11.59 5.21
N PHE A 51 -1.79 -10.70 4.98
CA PHE A 51 -2.93 -10.61 5.89
C PHE A 51 -3.66 -11.96 6.03
N ASN A 52 -3.93 -12.35 7.27
CA ASN A 52 -4.68 -13.55 7.62
C ASN A 52 -6.03 -13.16 8.25
N ASP A 53 -5.99 -12.45 9.37
CA ASP A 53 -7.17 -11.85 9.99
C ASP A 53 -7.27 -10.36 9.62
N ILE A 54 -7.58 -10.10 8.34
CA ILE A 54 -7.58 -8.75 7.74
C ILE A 54 -8.37 -7.75 8.61
N GLN A 55 -9.51 -8.16 9.19
CA GLN A 55 -10.38 -7.29 9.98
C GLN A 55 -9.67 -6.73 11.22
N ASN A 56 -8.89 -7.56 11.91
CA ASN A 56 -8.18 -7.15 13.12
C ASN A 56 -6.79 -6.59 12.81
N GLU A 57 -6.06 -7.20 11.88
CA GLU A 57 -4.70 -6.81 11.50
C GLU A 57 -4.64 -5.41 10.90
N VAL A 58 -5.65 -5.00 10.11
CA VAL A 58 -5.72 -3.62 9.60
C VAL A 58 -5.71 -2.57 10.71
N LEU A 59 -6.28 -2.87 11.87
CA LEU A 59 -6.39 -1.94 12.99
C LEU A 59 -5.09 -1.80 13.80
N THR A 60 -4.18 -2.77 13.72
CA THR A 60 -2.92 -2.74 14.47
C THR A 60 -1.87 -1.85 13.80
N LEU A 61 -1.97 -1.68 12.47
CA LEU A 61 -0.99 -0.98 11.64
C LEU A 61 -0.90 0.53 11.89
N ASP A 62 -1.96 1.17 12.40
CA ASP A 62 -1.96 2.62 12.69
C ASP A 62 -0.95 3.04 13.76
N CYS A 63 -0.56 2.12 14.64
CA CYS A 63 0.37 2.37 15.75
C CYS A 63 1.76 1.77 15.51
N ALA A 64 1.97 1.10 14.38
CA ALA A 64 3.22 0.41 14.09
C ALA A 64 4.36 1.42 13.81
N LYS A 65 5.49 1.25 14.50
CA LYS A 65 6.69 2.10 14.27
C LYS A 65 7.29 1.86 12.89
N PHE A 66 7.28 0.61 12.47
CA PHE A 66 7.64 0.17 11.14
C PHE A 66 6.45 -0.66 10.65
N PRO A 67 5.80 -0.30 9.53
CA PRO A 67 4.50 -0.86 9.16
C PRO A 67 4.67 -2.26 8.57
N VAL A 68 4.77 -3.26 9.45
CA VAL A 68 4.84 -4.70 9.14
C VAL A 68 3.90 -5.46 10.08
N LEU A 69 3.48 -6.65 9.66
CA LEU A 69 2.72 -7.58 10.48
C LEU A 69 3.68 -8.44 11.35
N ASN A 70 4.84 -8.77 10.81
CA ASN A 70 5.88 -9.56 11.49
C ASN A 70 7.08 -8.69 11.90
N GLU A 71 7.30 -8.54 13.20
CA GLU A 71 8.41 -7.75 13.73
C GLU A 71 9.80 -8.30 13.36
N GLU A 72 9.93 -9.60 13.14
CA GLU A 72 11.21 -10.23 12.75
C GLU A 72 11.56 -9.87 11.30
N SER A 73 10.60 -10.00 10.39
CA SER A 73 10.73 -9.50 9.02
C SER A 73 11.02 -8.01 8.99
N GLY A 74 10.35 -7.21 9.84
CA GLY A 74 10.62 -5.78 9.98
C GLY A 74 12.05 -5.45 10.38
N LYS A 75 12.64 -6.18 11.34
CA LYS A 75 14.04 -5.98 11.74
C LYS A 75 15.01 -6.26 10.60
N GLU A 76 14.77 -7.34 9.86
CA GLU A 76 15.59 -7.70 8.70
C GLU A 76 15.44 -6.66 7.57
N MET A 77 14.23 -6.20 7.27
CA MET A 77 13.99 -5.12 6.30
C MET A 77 14.74 -3.84 6.67
N VAL A 78 14.70 -3.44 7.94
CA VAL A 78 15.45 -2.27 8.42
C VAL A 78 16.95 -2.46 8.22
N ALA A 79 17.49 -3.65 8.51
CA ALA A 79 18.89 -3.96 8.26
C ALA A 79 19.27 -3.85 6.77
N ARG A 80 18.40 -4.30 5.85
CA ARG A 80 18.61 -4.14 4.40
C ARG A 80 18.61 -2.68 3.96
N ILE A 81 17.67 -1.89 4.47
CA ILE A 81 17.57 -0.45 4.18
C ILE A 81 18.84 0.27 4.67
N ASP A 82 19.29 -0.03 5.88
CA ASP A 82 20.50 0.58 6.46
C ASP A 82 21.77 0.17 5.69
N TRP A 83 21.86 -1.08 5.24
CA TRP A 83 22.97 -1.55 4.40
C TRP A 83 23.01 -0.85 3.04
N ALA A 84 21.87 -0.71 2.36
CA ALA A 84 21.78 -0.02 1.08
C ALA A 84 22.17 1.45 1.23
N LYS A 85 21.67 2.12 2.29
CA LYS A 85 22.04 3.48 2.64
C LYS A 85 23.54 3.63 2.89
N ALA A 86 24.16 2.71 3.65
CA ALA A 86 25.60 2.71 3.91
C ALA A 86 26.42 2.51 2.62
N SER A 87 25.84 1.83 1.63
CA SER A 87 26.43 1.59 0.30
C SER A 87 26.12 2.70 -0.72
N LEU A 88 25.47 3.80 -0.30
CA LEU A 88 25.01 4.88 -1.18
C LEU A 88 24.06 4.41 -2.29
N ASP A 89 23.25 3.40 -2.00
CA ASP A 89 22.26 2.80 -2.90
C ASP A 89 20.85 2.86 -2.29
N SER A 90 19.87 2.26 -2.97
CA SER A 90 18.46 2.20 -2.57
C SER A 90 17.86 0.81 -2.82
N VAL A 91 16.80 0.49 -2.09
CA VAL A 91 16.05 -0.76 -2.25
C VAL A 91 14.62 -0.48 -2.67
N GLY A 92 14.06 -1.37 -3.50
CA GLY A 92 12.65 -1.39 -3.83
C GLY A 92 11.83 -2.17 -2.80
N GLY A 93 10.50 -2.10 -2.95
CA GLY A 93 9.60 -2.87 -2.11
C GLY A 93 8.17 -2.91 -2.65
N ILE A 94 7.35 -3.70 -1.97
CA ILE A 94 5.92 -3.87 -2.23
C ILE A 94 5.19 -3.50 -0.95
N THR A 95 4.17 -2.65 -1.06
CA THR A 95 3.23 -2.36 0.02
C THR A 95 1.90 -3.06 -0.26
N GLN A 96 1.32 -3.70 0.75
CA GLN A 96 -0.02 -4.29 0.66
C GLN A 96 -0.98 -3.46 1.52
N THR A 97 -2.12 -3.09 0.93
CA THR A 97 -3.17 -2.32 1.61
C THR A 97 -4.45 -3.12 1.62
N ALA A 98 -5.10 -3.18 2.78
CA ALA A 98 -6.44 -3.72 2.93
C ALA A 98 -7.41 -2.61 3.35
N ILE A 99 -8.61 -2.66 2.76
CA ILE A 99 -9.73 -1.78 3.07
C ILE A 99 -10.91 -2.67 3.44
N VAL A 100 -11.35 -2.62 4.68
CA VAL A 100 -12.45 -3.43 5.21
C VAL A 100 -13.67 -2.55 5.51
N GLY A 101 -14.85 -3.15 5.43
CA GLY A 101 -16.13 -2.47 5.73
C GLY A 101 -16.65 -1.58 4.60
N VAL A 102 -16.07 -1.65 3.39
CA VAL A 102 -16.58 -0.92 2.23
C VAL A 102 -17.97 -1.45 1.85
N PRO A 103 -19.00 -0.58 1.72
CA PRO A 103 -20.31 -1.00 1.25
C PRO A 103 -20.24 -1.61 -0.15
N SER A 104 -21.09 -2.60 -0.43
CA SER A 104 -21.22 -3.13 -1.79
C SER A 104 -21.76 -2.06 -2.75
N GLY A 105 -21.32 -2.12 -4.00
CA GLY A 105 -21.77 -1.20 -5.05
C GLY A 105 -21.04 0.15 -5.09
N VAL A 106 -19.95 0.33 -4.35
CA VAL A 106 -19.09 1.52 -4.49
C VAL A 106 -18.36 1.49 -5.83
N GLY A 107 -18.32 2.64 -6.51
CA GLY A 107 -17.68 2.83 -7.82
C GLY A 107 -18.66 2.81 -8.99
N GLU A 108 -18.18 3.25 -10.14
CA GLU A 108 -18.97 3.31 -11.37
C GLU A 108 -18.51 2.25 -12.38
N PRO A 109 -19.36 1.84 -13.33
CA PRO A 109 -18.96 0.89 -14.36
C PRO A 109 -17.89 1.43 -15.33
N MET A 110 -17.09 0.51 -15.86
CA MET A 110 -16.12 0.69 -16.95
C MET A 110 -14.99 1.71 -16.72
N PHE A 111 -15.29 3.01 -16.75
CA PHE A 111 -14.28 4.08 -16.79
C PHE A 111 -13.90 4.60 -15.41
N ASP A 112 -14.84 4.58 -14.47
CA ASP A 112 -14.69 5.14 -13.13
C ASP A 112 -14.90 4.06 -12.05
N SER A 113 -14.43 2.84 -12.34
CA SER A 113 -14.41 1.76 -11.36
C SER A 113 -13.50 2.12 -10.19
N VAL A 114 -13.77 1.53 -9.01
CA VAL A 114 -12.93 1.76 -7.82
C VAL A 114 -11.46 1.45 -8.12
N GLU A 115 -11.19 0.31 -8.75
CA GLU A 115 -9.83 -0.08 -9.14
C GLU A 115 -9.21 0.89 -10.15
N GLY A 116 -9.99 1.41 -11.10
CA GLY A 116 -9.54 2.38 -12.10
C GLY A 116 -9.14 3.71 -11.48
N VAL A 117 -10.02 4.27 -10.64
CA VAL A 117 -9.78 5.54 -9.93
C VAL A 117 -8.61 5.40 -8.96
N LEU A 118 -8.54 4.31 -8.19
CA LEU A 118 -7.41 4.04 -7.30
C LEU A 118 -6.11 3.91 -8.09
N SER A 119 -6.11 3.16 -9.20
CA SER A 119 -4.92 3.00 -10.03
C SER A 119 -4.40 4.33 -10.55
N HIS A 120 -5.29 5.18 -11.08
CA HIS A 120 -4.94 6.50 -11.55
C HIS A 120 -4.28 7.35 -10.44
N ALA A 121 -4.90 7.40 -9.26
CA ALA A 121 -4.38 8.15 -8.12
C ALA A 121 -3.03 7.60 -7.62
N LEU A 122 -2.89 6.27 -7.54
CA LEU A 122 -1.68 5.62 -7.05
C LEU A 122 -0.50 5.80 -8.01
N PHE A 123 -0.71 5.76 -9.32
CA PHE A 123 0.35 6.02 -10.31
C PHE A 123 0.81 7.49 -10.32
N ALA A 124 0.04 8.42 -9.74
CA ALA A 124 0.50 9.78 -9.51
C ALA A 124 1.55 9.87 -8.40
N ILE A 125 1.68 8.85 -7.54
CA ILE A 125 2.71 8.76 -6.51
C ILE A 125 4.02 8.31 -7.16
N GLY A 126 5.07 9.11 -7.01
CA GLY A 126 6.39 8.79 -7.57
C GLY A 126 6.95 7.48 -7.03
N GLY A 127 7.53 6.66 -7.92
CA GLY A 127 8.15 5.38 -7.57
C GLY A 127 7.29 4.15 -7.84
N ILE A 128 5.97 4.31 -8.01
CA ILE A 128 5.08 3.20 -8.37
C ILE A 128 5.35 2.73 -9.81
N LYS A 129 5.49 1.40 -9.98
CA LYS A 129 5.71 0.74 -11.27
C LYS A 129 4.71 -0.36 -11.59
N GLY A 130 3.89 -0.75 -10.62
CA GLY A 130 2.85 -1.75 -10.76
C GLY A 130 1.86 -1.64 -9.62
N ILE A 131 0.63 -2.07 -9.89
CA ILE A 131 -0.48 -2.13 -8.94
C ILE A 131 -1.19 -3.45 -9.19
N GLU A 132 -1.61 -4.11 -8.12
CA GLU A 132 -2.41 -5.33 -8.21
C GLU A 132 -3.55 -5.31 -7.19
N PHE A 133 -4.69 -5.88 -7.58
CA PHE A 133 -5.88 -6.01 -6.74
C PHE A 133 -6.19 -7.50 -6.53
N GLY A 134 -6.59 -7.85 -5.30
CA GLY A 134 -6.88 -9.24 -4.92
C GLY A 134 -5.68 -10.17 -5.16
N LYS A 135 -5.88 -11.25 -5.94
CA LYS A 135 -4.80 -12.18 -6.31
C LYS A 135 -3.85 -11.63 -7.38
N GLY A 136 -4.18 -10.49 -8.00
CA GLY A 136 -3.24 -9.73 -8.82
C GLY A 136 -2.64 -10.52 -9.97
N PHE A 137 -1.34 -10.37 -10.19
CA PHE A 137 -0.64 -11.08 -11.27
C PHE A 137 -0.59 -12.60 -11.07
N LYS A 138 -0.78 -13.09 -9.82
CA LYS A 138 -0.85 -14.54 -9.53
C LYS A 138 -2.06 -15.18 -10.22
N MET A 139 -3.12 -14.41 -10.50
CA MET A 139 -4.31 -14.86 -11.22
C MET A 139 -3.98 -15.47 -12.60
N SER A 140 -2.93 -14.98 -13.27
CA SER A 140 -2.47 -15.50 -14.57
C SER A 140 -2.03 -16.96 -14.54
N ARG A 141 -1.77 -17.53 -13.35
CA ARG A 141 -1.37 -18.92 -13.13
C ARG A 141 -2.51 -19.80 -12.61
N MET A 142 -3.71 -19.25 -12.44
CA MET A 142 -4.85 -19.95 -11.84
C MET A 142 -5.84 -20.41 -12.92
N HIS A 143 -6.49 -21.55 -12.68
CA HIS A 143 -7.67 -21.94 -13.43
C HIS A 143 -8.90 -21.22 -12.87
N GLY A 144 -9.88 -20.87 -13.71
CA GLY A 144 -11.11 -20.20 -13.24
C GLY A 144 -11.83 -20.96 -12.12
N SER A 145 -11.74 -22.30 -12.09
CA SER A 145 -12.30 -23.13 -11.02
C SER A 145 -11.69 -22.89 -9.64
N THR A 146 -10.43 -22.46 -9.56
CA THR A 146 -9.76 -22.12 -8.29
C THR A 146 -9.74 -20.62 -8.02
N ALA A 147 -10.06 -19.82 -9.03
CA ALA A 147 -9.92 -18.38 -9.00
C ALA A 147 -11.25 -17.66 -8.72
N ASN A 148 -12.38 -18.30 -9.03
CA ASN A 148 -13.70 -17.79 -8.70
C ASN A 148 -13.96 -17.93 -7.20
N ASP A 149 -14.41 -16.85 -6.57
CA ASP A 149 -14.94 -16.90 -5.21
C ASP A 149 -16.26 -17.68 -5.18
N SER A 150 -16.40 -18.56 -4.19
CA SER A 150 -17.63 -19.31 -3.96
C SER A 150 -18.74 -18.36 -3.51
N PHE A 151 -19.93 -18.46 -4.11
CA PHE A 151 -21.13 -17.71 -3.71
C PHE A 151 -21.87 -18.36 -2.55
#